data_AF-A0A8D8XVT3-F1
#
_entry.id   AF-A0A8D8XVT3-F1
#
_cell.length_a   1.000
_cell.length_b   1.000
_cell.length_c   1.000
_cell.angle_alpha   90.00
_cell.angle_beta   90.00
_cell.angle_gamma   90.00
#
_symmetry.space_group_name_H-M   'P 1'
#
loop_
_entity.id
_entity.type
_entity.pdbx_description
1 polymer ?
#
loop_
_entity_poly.entity_id
_entity_poly.type
_entity_poly.pdbx_seq_one_letter_code
_entity_poly.pdbx_strand_id
1 'polypeptide(L)'
;MTSNTLPYIAPHVTSTMPYFKSKGGITRYGTSHKATRRRKLLTLFLTFKMLSSQQPPYLFEKYRFRSSVTARSTRAHPLLLEIPLARTEAYHKEFLSSSISLWNSIPYPILNTLSFFAFKTLLMKAVGNKSITL
;
A
#
# COMPACT_ATOMS: atom_id res chain seq x y z
N MET A 1 7.94 -31.64 64.31
CA MET A 1 7.90 -30.39 63.53
C MET A 1 9.25 -30.28 62.83
N THR A 2 9.35 -30.82 61.60
CA THR A 2 9.56 -30.04 60.34
C THR A 2 10.94 -29.38 60.32
N SER A 3 11.87 -29.65 59.39
CA SER A 3 11.74 -30.06 58.00
C SER A 3 13.11 -30.52 57.47
N ASN A 4 13.12 -31.57 56.64
CA ASN A 4 14.24 -31.93 55.78
C ASN A 4 14.46 -30.81 54.74
N THR A 5 15.61 -30.14 54.77
CA THR A 5 16.01 -29.20 53.71
C THR A 5 16.74 -29.98 52.62
N LEU A 6 16.07 -30.21 51.50
CA LEU A 6 16.70 -30.73 50.28
C LEU A 6 17.77 -29.74 49.80
N PRO A 7 18.93 -30.20 49.29
CA PRO A 7 19.86 -29.31 48.60
C PRO A 7 19.20 -28.82 47.31
N TYR A 8 19.12 -27.50 47.18
CA TYR A 8 18.68 -26.82 45.95
C TYR A 8 19.66 -27.16 44.81
N ILE A 9 19.20 -27.96 43.86
CA ILE A 9 19.92 -28.27 42.62
C ILE A 9 19.70 -27.09 41.67
N ALA A 10 20.74 -26.30 41.44
CA ALA A 10 20.72 -25.22 40.46
C ALA A 10 20.52 -25.79 39.05
N PRO A 11 19.59 -25.25 38.22
CA PRO A 11 19.50 -25.66 36.83
C PRO A 11 20.78 -25.26 36.08
N HIS A 12 21.43 -26.30 35.58
CA HIS A 12 22.59 -26.26 34.73
C HIS A 12 22.34 -25.44 33.44
N VAL A 13 23.45 -24.92 32.90
CA VAL A 13 23.60 -24.39 31.53
C VAL A 13 23.03 -22.98 31.30
N THR A 14 23.77 -21.96 31.73
CA THR A 14 23.75 -20.68 31.03
C THR A 14 24.39 -20.91 29.65
N SER A 15 23.58 -21.29 28.68
CA SER A 15 23.93 -21.16 27.27
C SER A 15 24.07 -19.67 27.01
N THR A 16 25.30 -19.16 27.11
CA THR A 16 25.70 -17.86 26.58
C THR A 16 25.40 -17.88 25.09
N MET A 17 24.19 -17.44 24.73
CA MET A 17 23.85 -17.05 23.37
C MET A 17 24.90 -16.01 22.93
N PRO A 18 25.73 -16.31 21.91
CA PRO A 18 26.65 -15.32 21.41
C PRO A 18 25.81 -14.20 20.79
N TYR A 19 25.88 -13.02 21.42
CA TYR A 19 25.40 -11.77 20.84
C TYR A 19 25.94 -11.68 19.41
N PHE A 20 25.04 -11.79 18.43
CA PHE A 20 25.35 -11.58 17.03
C PHE A 20 25.77 -10.12 16.85
N LYS A 21 27.09 -9.86 16.80
CA LYS A 21 27.65 -8.58 16.38
C LYS A 21 27.20 -8.33 14.95
N SER A 22 26.16 -7.51 14.80
CA SER A 22 25.75 -6.91 13.53
C SER A 22 26.95 -6.15 12.95
N LYS A 23 27.60 -6.73 11.94
CA LYS A 23 28.61 -6.03 11.16
C LYS A 23 27.92 -4.96 10.33
N GLY A 24 28.33 -3.71 10.56
CA GLY A 24 28.09 -2.51 9.76
C GLY A 24 27.11 -2.65 8.60
N GLY A 25 25.84 -2.30 8.86
CA GLY A 25 24.86 -2.14 7.81
C GLY A 25 25.25 -0.95 6.94
N ILE A 26 25.72 -1.21 5.73
CA ILE A 26 25.79 -0.21 4.68
C ILE A 26 24.34 0.21 4.41
N THR A 27 23.94 1.32 4.99
CA THR A 27 22.64 1.94 4.72
C THR A 27 22.63 2.45 3.29
N ARG A 28 22.15 1.62 2.36
CA ARG A 28 21.91 2.01 0.97
C ARG A 28 20.66 2.90 0.88
N TYR A 29 20.75 4.15 1.35
CA TYR A 29 19.68 5.15 1.22
C TYR A 29 19.62 5.82 -0.17
N GLY A 30 20.12 5.17 -1.23
CA GLY A 30 20.23 5.77 -2.57
C GLY A 30 19.19 5.35 -3.61
N THR A 31 18.45 4.25 -3.40
CA THR A 31 17.56 3.65 -4.43
C THR A 31 16.07 3.76 -4.12
N SER A 32 15.70 4.33 -2.96
CA SER A 32 14.33 4.33 -2.42
C SER A 32 13.33 5.07 -3.34
N HIS A 33 13.63 6.31 -3.73
CA HIS A 33 12.68 7.14 -4.49
C HIS A 33 12.32 6.60 -5.88
N LYS A 34 13.29 6.01 -6.59
CA LYS A 34 13.02 5.41 -7.91
C LYS A 34 12.17 4.15 -7.79
N ALA A 35 12.46 3.31 -6.79
CA ALA A 35 11.72 2.08 -6.54
C ALA A 35 10.28 2.35 -6.06
N THR A 36 10.08 3.35 -5.19
CA THR A 36 8.75 3.75 -4.71
C THR A 36 7.89 4.30 -5.84
N ARG A 37 8.44 5.16 -6.70
CA ARG A 37 7.73 5.67 -7.89
C ARG A 37 7.30 4.54 -8.82
N ARG A 38 8.19 3.58 -9.10
CA ARG A 38 7.83 2.40 -9.92
C ARG A 38 6.71 1.58 -9.29
N ARG A 39 6.76 1.36 -7.96
CA ARG A 39 5.69 0.65 -7.24
C ARG A 39 4.35 1.36 -7.39
N LYS A 40 4.30 2.69 -7.17
CA LYS A 40 3.06 3.49 -7.32
C LYS A 40 2.48 3.42 -8.73
N LEU A 41 3.33 3.50 -9.76
CA LEU A 41 2.91 3.33 -11.16
C LEU A 41 2.34 1.93 -11.43
N LEU A 42 3.02 0.88 -10.95
CA LEU A 42 2.55 -0.50 -11.11
C LEU A 42 1.22 -0.72 -10.38
N THR A 43 1.06 -0.16 -9.18
CA THR A 43 -0.20 -0.17 -8.44
C THR A 43 -1.31 0.48 -9.26
N LEU A 44 -1.09 1.67 -9.82
CA LEU A 44 -2.08 2.35 -10.67
C LEU A 44 -2.44 1.54 -11.91
N PHE A 45 -1.46 0.94 -12.59
CA PHE A 45 -1.72 0.08 -13.75
C PHE A 45 -2.54 -1.15 -13.38
N LEU A 46 -2.25 -1.75 -12.22
CA LEU A 46 -3.02 -2.88 -11.72
C LEU A 46 -4.45 -2.45 -11.37
N THR A 47 -4.62 -1.30 -10.70
CA THR A 47 -5.94 -0.75 -10.38
C THR A 47 -6.76 -0.46 -11.62
N PHE A 48 -6.16 0.18 -12.63
CA PHE A 48 -6.84 0.41 -13.91
C PHE A 48 -7.32 -0.90 -14.52
N LYS A 49 -6.45 -1.92 -14.58
CA LYS A 49 -6.81 -3.23 -15.13
C LYS A 49 -7.95 -3.88 -14.33
N MET A 50 -7.88 -3.89 -13.00
CA MET A 50 -8.93 -4.48 -12.15
C MET A 50 -10.28 -3.78 -12.35
N LEU A 51 -10.28 -2.45 -12.51
CA LEU A 51 -11.50 -1.68 -12.75
C LEU A 51 -12.06 -1.91 -14.16
N SER A 52 -11.19 -2.02 -15.17
CA SER A 52 -11.61 -2.28 -16.55
C SER A 52 -12.07 -3.71 -16.77
N SER A 53 -11.37 -4.70 -16.20
CA SER A 53 -11.69 -6.12 -16.37
C SER A 53 -12.66 -6.65 -15.32
N GLN A 54 -12.98 -5.87 -14.28
CA GLN A 54 -13.81 -6.27 -13.14
C GLN A 54 -13.32 -7.58 -12.47
N GLN A 55 -12.00 -7.80 -12.50
CA GLN A 55 -11.38 -9.01 -11.99
C GLN A 55 -10.16 -8.72 -11.11
N PRO A 56 -9.94 -9.52 -10.05
CA PRO A 56 -10.82 -10.60 -9.59
C PRO A 56 -12.03 -10.07 -8.79
N PRO A 57 -13.20 -10.75 -8.81
CA PRO A 57 -14.44 -10.24 -8.22
C PRO A 57 -14.31 -9.82 -6.75
N TYR A 58 -13.64 -10.63 -5.93
CA TYR A 58 -13.44 -10.36 -4.50
C TYR A 58 -12.61 -9.09 -4.22
N LEU A 59 -11.77 -8.65 -5.16
CA LEU A 59 -11.08 -7.36 -5.07
C LEU A 59 -11.94 -6.24 -5.65
N PHE A 60 -12.57 -6.48 -6.81
CA PHE A 60 -13.40 -5.49 -7.48
C PHE A 60 -14.55 -5.01 -6.58
N GLU A 61 -15.22 -5.90 -5.87
CA GLU A 61 -16.29 -5.57 -4.91
C GLU A 61 -15.85 -4.62 -3.79
N LYS A 62 -14.56 -4.61 -3.47
CA LYS A 62 -13.98 -3.69 -2.48
C LYS A 62 -13.73 -2.29 -3.04
N TYR A 63 -13.65 -2.15 -4.37
CA TYR A 63 -13.56 -0.85 -5.04
C TYR A 63 -14.97 -0.30 -5.25
N ARG A 64 -15.35 0.68 -4.44
CA ARG A 64 -16.62 1.38 -4.60
C ARG A 64 -16.38 2.76 -5.18
N PHE A 65 -17.15 3.12 -6.21
CA PHE A 65 -17.13 4.49 -6.73
C PHE A 65 -17.97 5.39 -5.83
N ARG A 66 -17.52 6.63 -5.62
CA ARG A 66 -18.26 7.59 -4.78
C ARG A 66 -19.66 7.90 -5.34
N SER A 67 -19.80 7.83 -6.66
CA SER A 67 -21.09 7.99 -7.36
C SER A 67 -22.11 6.90 -7.02
N SER A 68 -21.68 5.67 -6.70
CA SER A 68 -22.60 4.60 -6.33
C SER A 68 -22.98 4.62 -4.85
N VAL A 69 -22.17 5.23 -3.99
CA VAL A 69 -22.38 5.25 -2.54
C VAL A 69 -23.08 6.52 -2.06
N THR A 70 -22.82 7.65 -2.70
CA THR A 70 -23.42 8.93 -2.32
C THR A 70 -24.18 9.56 -3.48
N ALA A 71 -25.48 9.78 -3.30
CA ALA A 71 -26.31 10.55 -4.23
C ALA A 71 -26.05 12.07 -4.15
N ARG A 72 -25.26 12.51 -3.15
CA ARG A 72 -24.91 13.92 -2.96
C ARG A 72 -23.87 14.34 -3.99
N SER A 73 -24.29 15.16 -4.94
CA SER A 73 -23.39 15.81 -5.90
C SER A 73 -22.41 16.72 -5.16
N THR A 74 -21.23 16.20 -4.88
CA THR A 74 -20.08 17.00 -4.45
C THR A 74 -19.29 17.39 -5.69
N ARG A 75 -18.49 18.46 -5.65
CA ARG A 75 -17.65 18.93 -6.79
C ARG A 75 -16.56 17.92 -7.22
N ALA A 76 -16.66 16.68 -6.78
CA ALA A 76 -15.74 15.59 -7.01
C ALA A 76 -16.20 14.78 -8.24
N HIS A 77 -15.27 14.35 -9.10
CA HIS A 77 -15.63 13.66 -10.34
C HIS A 77 -16.13 12.22 -10.08
N PRO A 78 -17.01 11.66 -10.92
CA PRO A 78 -17.67 10.36 -10.67
C PRO A 78 -16.71 9.17 -10.66
N LEU A 79 -15.54 9.31 -11.30
CA LEU A 79 -14.49 8.28 -11.33
C LEU A 79 -13.65 8.19 -10.04
N LEU A 80 -13.97 8.97 -9.01
CA LEU A 80 -13.30 8.85 -7.71
C LEU A 80 -13.80 7.61 -6.96
N LEU A 81 -12.86 6.93 -6.34
CA LEU A 81 -13.11 5.79 -5.48
C LEU A 81 -13.36 6.27 -4.05
N GLU A 82 -14.28 5.60 -3.36
CA GLU A 82 -14.52 5.81 -1.94
C GLU A 82 -13.36 5.20 -1.15
N ILE A 83 -12.79 5.98 -0.23
CA ILE A 83 -11.79 5.48 0.71
C ILE A 83 -12.54 4.81 1.87
N PRO A 84 -12.41 3.50 2.07
CA PRO A 84 -13.04 2.82 3.19
C PRO A 84 -12.50 3.36 4.51
N LEU A 85 -13.37 3.45 5.53
CA LEU A 85 -12.98 3.91 6.86
C LEU A 85 -12.00 2.92 7.49
N ALA A 86 -10.72 3.28 7.46
CA ALA A 86 -9.67 2.53 8.13
C ALA A 86 -9.75 2.76 9.64
N ARG A 87 -9.87 1.69 10.43
CA ARG A 87 -9.81 1.77 11.89
C ARG A 87 -8.39 1.57 12.43
N THR A 88 -7.45 1.15 11.58
CA THR A 88 -6.07 0.85 11.95
C THR A 88 -5.08 1.39 10.93
N GLU A 89 -3.92 1.83 11.41
CA GLU A 89 -2.79 2.26 10.56
C GLU A 89 -2.27 1.12 9.65
N ALA A 90 -2.43 -0.13 10.08
CA ALA A 90 -2.10 -1.30 9.27
C ALA A 90 -2.97 -1.35 8.00
N TYR A 91 -4.27 -1.09 8.13
CA TYR A 91 -5.20 -1.07 7.01
C TYR A 91 -4.92 0.08 6.03
N HIS A 92 -4.47 1.24 6.52
CA HIS A 92 -4.01 2.33 5.66
C HIS A 92 -2.81 1.97 4.78
N LYS A 93 -1.97 1.04 5.24
CA LYS A 93 -0.80 0.55 4.51
C LYS A 93 -1.12 -0.62 3.59
N GLU A 94 -2.34 -1.15 3.65
CA GLU A 94 -2.76 -2.21 2.74
C GLU A 94 -2.87 -1.71 1.30
N PHE A 95 -2.74 -2.66 0.38
CA PHE A 95 -2.78 -2.40 -1.05
C PHE A 95 -4.05 -1.64 -1.47
N LEU A 96 -5.21 -1.98 -0.90
CA LEU A 96 -6.50 -1.36 -1.25
C LEU A 96 -6.55 0.13 -0.87
N SER A 97 -6.22 0.48 0.37
CA SER A 97 -6.24 1.88 0.81
C SER A 97 -5.22 2.72 0.02
N SER A 98 -4.01 2.17 -0.16
CA SER A 98 -2.98 2.84 -0.95
C SER A 98 -3.36 3.00 -2.43
N SER A 99 -3.99 2.00 -3.05
CA SER A 99 -4.35 2.05 -4.47
C SER A 99 -5.46 3.05 -4.73
N ILE A 100 -6.46 3.09 -3.85
CA ILE A 100 -7.56 4.06 -3.90
C ILE A 100 -7.03 5.49 -3.72
N SER A 101 -6.15 5.71 -2.74
CA SER A 101 -5.54 7.02 -2.51
C SER A 101 -4.72 7.49 -3.73
N LEU A 102 -3.91 6.59 -4.30
CA LEU A 102 -3.17 6.87 -5.53
C LEU A 102 -4.10 7.18 -6.70
N TRP A 103 -5.15 6.40 -6.90
CA TRP A 103 -6.13 6.63 -7.97
C TRP A 103 -6.78 8.01 -7.85
N ASN A 104 -7.22 8.38 -6.64
CA ASN A 104 -7.86 9.66 -6.37
C ASN A 104 -6.91 10.87 -6.49
N SER A 105 -5.60 10.65 -6.49
CA SER A 105 -4.60 11.72 -6.73
C SER A 105 -4.42 12.06 -8.21
N ILE A 106 -4.94 11.24 -9.13
CA ILE A 106 -4.77 11.42 -10.58
C ILE A 106 -5.85 12.38 -11.11
N PRO A 107 -5.50 13.34 -11.98
CA PRO A 107 -6.46 14.26 -12.56
C PRO A 107 -7.43 13.55 -13.50
N TYR A 108 -8.68 14.02 -13.51
CA TYR A 108 -9.80 13.47 -14.29
C TYR A 108 -9.48 13.17 -15.78
N PRO A 109 -8.78 14.04 -16.54
CA PRO A 109 -8.48 13.76 -17.95
C PRO A 109 -7.68 12.49 -18.19
N ILE A 110 -6.85 12.09 -17.22
CA ILE A 110 -6.06 10.85 -17.30
C ILE A 110 -6.92 9.65 -16.87
N LEU A 111 -7.78 9.82 -15.86
CA LEU A 111 -8.67 8.75 -15.39
C LEU A 111 -9.77 8.40 -16.40
N ASN A 112 -10.25 9.38 -17.17
CA ASN A 112 -11.33 9.20 -18.14
C ASN A 112 -10.90 8.47 -19.44
N THR A 113 -9.68 7.93 -19.49
CA THR A 113 -9.20 7.18 -20.66
C THR A 113 -9.81 5.79 -20.72
N LEU A 114 -10.33 5.40 -21.89
CA LEU A 114 -10.90 4.06 -22.11
C LEU A 114 -9.84 2.98 -22.36
N SER A 115 -8.65 3.36 -22.83
CA SER A 115 -7.58 2.42 -23.19
C SER A 115 -6.46 2.42 -22.16
N PHE A 116 -6.04 1.22 -21.73
CA PHE A 116 -4.87 1.03 -20.87
C PHE A 116 -3.59 1.65 -21.47
N PHE A 117 -3.43 1.58 -22.79
CA PHE A 117 -2.25 2.15 -23.45
C PHE A 117 -2.24 3.68 -23.34
N ALA A 118 -3.39 4.32 -23.60
CA ALA A 118 -3.56 5.77 -23.45
C ALA A 118 -3.37 6.22 -22.00
N PHE A 119 -3.93 5.48 -21.04
CA PHE A 119 -3.73 5.71 -19.61
C PHE A 119 -2.24 5.70 -19.25
N LYS A 120 -1.51 4.66 -19.68
CA LYS A 120 -0.09 4.49 -19.39
C LYS A 120 0.76 5.61 -19.97
N THR A 121 0.53 6.00 -21.23
CA THR A 121 1.32 7.06 -21.88
C THR A 121 1.07 8.43 -21.24
N LEU A 122 -0.19 8.77 -20.97
CA LEU A 122 -0.56 10.02 -20.31
C LEU A 122 -0.03 10.10 -18.88
N LEU A 123 -0.12 9.02 -18.11
CA LEU A 123 0.41 8.97 -16.75
C LEU A 123 1.93 9.14 -16.76
N MET A 124 2.65 8.42 -17.62
CA MET A 124 4.11 8.54 -17.72
C MET A 124 4.54 9.96 -18.12
N LYS A 125 3.81 10.61 -19.04
CA LYS A 125 4.03 12.01 -19.43
C LYS A 125 3.78 12.97 -18.26
N ALA A 126 2.66 12.81 -17.55
CA ALA A 126 2.29 13.68 -16.43
C ALA A 126 3.30 13.62 -15.27
N VAL A 127 3.81 12.43 -14.94
CA VAL A 127 4.82 12.25 -13.90
C VAL A 127 6.20 12.71 -14.38
N GLY A 128 6.49 12.64 -15.68
CA GLY A 128 7.69 13.26 -16.28
C GLY A 128 7.69 14.78 -16.12
N ASN A 129 6.53 15.40 -16.31
CA ASN A 129 6.35 16.85 -16.21
C ASN A 129 6.20 17.38 -14.77
N LYS A 130 6.39 16.53 -13.74
CA LYS A 130 6.16 16.84 -12.31
C LYS A 130 4.77 17.38 -11.98
N SER A 131 3.80 17.17 -12.88
CA SER A 131 2.41 17.61 -12.67
C SER A 131 1.68 16.74 -11.63
N ILE A 132 2.22 15.57 -11.31
CA ILE A 132 1.71 14.62 -10.32
C ILE A 132 2.89 14.17 -9.46
N THR A 133 2.78 14.39 -8.15
CA THR A 133 3.79 13.96 -7.19
C THR A 133 3.46 12.53 -6.74
N LEU A 134 4.09 11.54 -7.40
CA LEU A 134 4.09 10.15 -6.95
C LEU A 134 5.23 9.90 -5.97
#